data_AF-A0A554QTY2-F1
#
_entry.id   AF-A0A554QTY2-F1
#
_cell.length_a   1.000
_cell.length_b   1.000
_cell.length_c   1.000
_cell.angle_alpha   90.00
_cell.angle_beta   90.00
_cell.angle_gamma   90.00
#
_symmetry.space_group_name_H-M   'P 1'
#
loop_
_entity.id
_entity.type
_entity.pdbx_description
1 polymer ?
#
loop_
_entity_poly.entity_id
_entity_poly.type
_entity_poly.pdbx_seq_one_letter_code
_entity_poly.pdbx_strand_id
1 'polypeptide(L)'
;MGIRAVACAAVAAAVLGAAAAPETASATTPSATTPPPSAALPVPFGFASGIALEALNPGGSAPGTNNFSCVPSAAHPDPVVLVHGTAANRQTNWAVLAPVLANEGYCVFALTFGNRADLPWPLSAAGGLAPLPESAQQLSDFVDDVLEATGASTVDLVGHSQGTTVSGYYARFLGGDDKVSKIVSIAPLWNGSEVGPPKGVGGPDFDNASFVSELRDAGVYADSVEYANIVTRYDQVVVPYTSGILAASNASNIVVQDGCEQDRSDHIAVVASQRTAALTLEALDPSTTREIPCDRVLPIIG
;
A
#
# COMPACT_ATOMS: atom_id res chain seq x y z
N MET A 1 -57.73 -4.11 -20.42
CA MET A 1 -56.54 -4.22 -19.55
C MET A 1 -55.52 -5.08 -20.29
N GLY A 2 -54.53 -4.59 -21.06
CA GLY A 2 -53.95 -3.25 -21.12
C GLY A 2 -52.65 -3.17 -20.32
N ILE A 3 -51.58 -3.86 -20.75
CA ILE A 3 -50.21 -3.46 -20.46
C ILE A 3 -49.45 -3.49 -21.79
N ARG A 4 -49.18 -2.29 -22.31
CA ARG A 4 -48.36 -2.05 -23.50
C ARG A 4 -46.90 -1.94 -23.05
N ALA A 5 -46.03 -2.73 -23.67
CA ALA A 5 -44.59 -2.56 -23.61
C ALA A 5 -44.20 -1.23 -24.30
N VAL A 6 -43.38 -0.42 -23.63
CA VAL A 6 -42.75 0.76 -24.20
C VAL A 6 -41.30 0.38 -24.52
N ALA A 7 -41.02 0.23 -25.81
CA ALA A 7 -39.68 0.26 -26.36
C ALA A 7 -39.33 1.72 -26.66
N CYS A 8 -38.21 2.21 -26.13
CA CYS A 8 -37.62 3.48 -26.57
C CYS A 8 -36.38 3.18 -27.42
N ALA A 9 -36.46 3.65 -28.66
CA ALA A 9 -35.51 3.44 -29.74
C ALA A 9 -34.21 4.25 -29.54
N ALA A 10 -33.09 3.63 -29.90
CA ALA A 10 -31.82 4.32 -30.12
C ALA A 10 -31.87 5.10 -31.44
N VAL A 11 -31.53 6.38 -31.39
CA VAL A 11 -31.38 7.24 -32.58
C VAL A 11 -29.94 7.08 -33.10
N ALA A 12 -29.79 6.42 -34.25
CA ALA A 12 -28.55 6.42 -35.01
C ALA A 12 -28.59 7.58 -36.02
N ALA A 13 -27.72 8.57 -35.85
CA ALA A 13 -27.54 9.64 -36.82
C ALA A 13 -26.49 9.21 -37.86
N ALA A 14 -26.93 9.08 -39.11
CA ALA A 14 -26.06 8.91 -40.27
C ALA A 14 -25.51 10.28 -40.71
N VAL A 15 -24.20 10.36 -40.93
CA VAL A 15 -23.56 11.51 -41.59
C VAL A 15 -22.90 11.00 -42.88
N LEU A 16 -23.43 11.40 -44.03
CA LEU A 16 -22.72 11.37 -45.30
C LEU A 16 -21.88 12.64 -45.43
N GLY A 17 -20.59 12.49 -45.73
CA GLY A 17 -19.66 13.57 -46.05
C GLY A 17 -18.68 13.10 -47.13
N ALA A 18 -18.50 13.94 -48.14
CA ALA A 18 -17.95 13.65 -49.46
C ALA A 18 -16.46 13.23 -49.50
N ALA A 19 -16.12 12.39 -50.48
CA ALA A 19 -14.75 12.04 -50.84
C ALA A 19 -14.07 13.19 -51.59
N ALA A 20 -12.92 13.65 -51.09
CA ALA A 20 -12.00 14.53 -51.79
C ALA A 20 -10.70 13.77 -52.11
N ALA A 21 -10.14 14.03 -53.31
CA ALA A 21 -8.92 13.41 -53.83
C ALA A 21 -7.66 13.83 -53.04
N PRO A 22 -6.57 13.04 -53.06
CA PRO A 22 -5.38 13.34 -52.26
C PRO A 22 -4.52 14.41 -52.94
N GLU A 23 -4.27 15.53 -52.26
CA GLU A 23 -3.13 16.41 -52.54
C GLU A 23 -1.88 15.85 -51.86
N THR A 24 -0.77 15.83 -52.59
CA THR A 24 0.55 15.38 -52.11
C THR A 24 1.11 16.40 -51.11
N ALA A 25 1.05 16.09 -49.82
CA ALA A 25 1.73 16.85 -48.78
C ALA A 25 3.19 16.41 -48.64
N SER A 26 4.10 17.38 -48.70
CA SER A 26 5.53 17.19 -48.42
C SER A 26 5.75 16.77 -46.98
N ALA A 27 6.60 15.75 -46.77
CA ALA A 27 6.99 15.25 -45.47
C ALA A 27 7.71 16.35 -44.66
N THR A 28 6.99 16.95 -43.72
CA THR A 28 7.60 17.72 -42.64
C THR A 28 7.84 16.76 -41.49
N THR A 29 9.09 16.63 -41.06
CA THR A 29 9.48 15.80 -39.92
C THR A 29 8.71 16.24 -38.67
N PRO A 30 8.00 15.34 -37.96
CA PRO A 30 7.36 15.69 -36.72
C PRO A 30 8.45 16.00 -35.68
N SER A 31 8.43 17.24 -35.16
CA SER A 31 9.15 17.52 -33.91
C SER A 31 8.61 16.59 -32.83
N ALA A 32 9.52 15.93 -32.12
CA ALA A 32 9.20 15.11 -30.96
C ALA A 32 8.48 16.00 -29.94
N THR A 33 7.16 15.89 -29.91
CA THR A 33 6.32 16.52 -28.90
C THR A 33 6.48 15.67 -27.66
N THR A 34 7.05 16.25 -26.60
CA THR A 34 7.06 15.63 -25.27
C THR A 34 5.65 15.12 -24.96
N PRO A 35 5.47 13.83 -24.60
CA PRO A 35 4.15 13.35 -24.21
C PRO A 35 3.60 14.25 -23.10
N PRO A 36 2.31 14.60 -23.11
CA PRO A 36 1.72 15.29 -21.98
C PRO A 36 1.99 14.46 -20.70
N PRO A 37 2.27 15.11 -19.56
CA PRO A 37 2.41 14.37 -18.31
C PRO A 37 1.17 13.49 -18.13
N SER A 38 1.39 12.21 -17.83
CA SER A 38 0.28 11.30 -17.52
C SER A 38 -0.58 11.97 -16.45
N ALA A 39 -1.89 12.03 -16.68
CA ALA A 39 -2.80 12.59 -15.68
C ALA A 39 -2.59 11.86 -14.34
N ALA A 40 -2.51 12.63 -13.25
CA ALA A 40 -2.35 12.07 -11.91
C ALA A 40 -3.46 11.05 -11.62
N LEU A 41 -3.10 9.95 -10.97
CA LEU A 41 -4.02 8.92 -10.54
C LEU A 41 -5.01 9.50 -9.51
N PRO A 42 -6.31 9.19 -9.61
CA PRO A 42 -7.27 9.57 -8.58
C PRO A 42 -6.91 8.93 -7.23
N VAL A 43 -7.01 9.70 -6.15
CA VAL A 43 -6.77 9.24 -4.77
C VAL A 43 -8.08 9.29 -3.99
N PRO A 44 -8.78 8.15 -3.84
CA PRO A 44 -10.01 8.10 -3.06
C PRO A 44 -9.68 7.91 -1.57
N PHE A 45 -9.61 9.00 -0.81
CA PHE A 45 -9.37 8.96 0.65
C PHE A 45 -10.52 8.24 1.37
N GLY A 46 -10.32 6.93 1.59
CA GLY A 46 -11.26 6.05 2.28
C GLY A 46 -10.88 4.58 2.09
N PHE A 47 -10.86 3.80 3.16
CA PHE A 47 -10.42 2.40 3.11
C PHE A 47 -11.33 1.53 2.22
N ALA A 48 -12.64 1.79 2.25
CA ALA A 48 -13.63 1.03 1.49
C ALA A 48 -13.42 1.08 -0.04
N SER A 49 -12.70 2.09 -0.54
CA SER A 49 -12.36 2.19 -1.96
C SER A 49 -11.49 1.03 -2.43
N GLY A 50 -10.66 0.45 -1.57
CA GLY A 50 -9.86 -0.74 -1.90
C GLY A 50 -10.72 -2.00 -2.10
N ILE A 51 -11.83 -2.12 -1.36
CA ILE A 51 -12.78 -3.23 -1.53
C ILE A 51 -13.40 -3.18 -2.92
N ALA A 52 -13.73 -1.97 -3.41
CA ALA A 52 -14.26 -1.80 -4.75
C ALA A 52 -13.25 -2.19 -5.84
N LEU A 53 -11.94 -1.93 -5.64
CA LEU A 53 -10.89 -2.36 -6.57
C LEU A 53 -10.88 -3.88 -6.74
N GLU A 54 -10.85 -4.62 -5.63
CA GLU A 54 -10.86 -6.09 -5.66
C GLU A 54 -12.17 -6.66 -6.25
N ALA A 55 -13.31 -6.06 -5.93
CA ALA A 55 -14.60 -6.51 -6.46
C ALA A 55 -14.74 -6.31 -7.98
N LEU A 56 -14.18 -5.21 -8.51
CA LEU A 56 -14.24 -4.87 -9.93
C LEU A 56 -13.15 -5.55 -10.75
N ASN A 57 -12.01 -5.87 -10.13
CA ASN A 57 -10.89 -6.53 -10.78
C ASN A 57 -10.26 -7.58 -9.82
N PRO A 58 -10.89 -8.75 -9.64
CA PRO A 58 -10.38 -9.77 -8.72
C PRO A 58 -8.94 -10.19 -9.04
N GLY A 59 -8.06 -10.15 -8.04
CA GLY A 59 -6.63 -10.44 -8.24
C GLY A 59 -5.89 -9.40 -9.08
N GLY A 60 -6.44 -8.20 -9.27
CA GLY A 60 -5.77 -7.06 -9.88
C GLY A 60 -4.67 -6.44 -9.00
N SER A 61 -4.28 -5.21 -9.34
CA SER A 61 -3.30 -4.41 -8.61
C SER A 61 -3.91 -3.04 -8.27
N ALA A 62 -3.55 -2.47 -7.11
CA ALA A 62 -3.94 -1.10 -6.80
C ALA A 62 -3.41 -0.13 -7.87
N PRO A 63 -4.14 0.95 -8.21
CA PRO A 63 -3.66 1.94 -9.16
C PRO A 63 -2.26 2.45 -8.83
N GLY A 64 -1.36 2.45 -9.82
CA GLY A 64 0.03 2.89 -9.65
C GLY A 64 0.98 1.81 -9.15
N THR A 65 0.52 0.58 -8.87
CA THR A 65 1.39 -0.52 -8.42
C THR A 65 1.71 -1.55 -9.50
N ASN A 66 2.78 -2.32 -9.26
CA ASN A 66 3.13 -3.55 -9.97
C ASN A 66 3.42 -3.35 -11.47
N ASN A 67 3.96 -2.18 -11.84
CA ASN A 67 4.62 -1.99 -13.12
C ASN A 67 6.08 -2.46 -13.02
N PHE A 68 6.33 -3.74 -13.31
CA PHE A 68 7.68 -4.33 -13.29
C PHE A 68 8.61 -3.82 -14.40
N SER A 69 8.14 -2.91 -15.27
CA SER A 69 9.02 -2.16 -16.19
C SER A 69 9.35 -0.75 -15.68
N CYS A 70 8.94 -0.40 -14.45
CA CYS A 70 9.28 0.87 -13.83
C CYS A 70 10.78 0.93 -13.51
N VAL A 71 11.43 2.04 -13.87
CA VAL A 71 12.83 2.29 -13.56
C VAL A 71 12.89 3.38 -12.50
N PRO A 72 13.41 3.10 -11.29
CA PRO A 72 13.55 4.09 -10.22
C PRO A 72 14.34 5.31 -10.70
N SER A 73 13.90 6.49 -10.25
CA SER A 73 14.53 7.75 -10.64
C SER A 73 15.69 8.10 -9.69
N ALA A 74 16.52 9.08 -10.06
CA ALA A 74 17.54 9.57 -9.14
C ALA A 74 16.95 10.25 -7.89
N ALA A 75 15.72 10.76 -7.96
CA ALA A 75 15.02 11.35 -6.82
C ALA A 75 14.44 10.27 -5.88
N HIS A 76 14.03 9.14 -6.45
CA HIS A 76 13.46 7.99 -5.74
C HIS A 76 14.15 6.71 -6.22
N PRO A 77 15.40 6.46 -5.78
CA PRO A 77 16.21 5.34 -6.27
C PRO A 77 15.77 3.98 -5.73
N ASP A 78 15.13 3.96 -4.56
CA ASP A 78 14.60 2.76 -3.94
C ASP A 78 13.10 2.59 -4.32
N PRO A 79 12.72 1.50 -5.02
CA PRO A 79 11.32 1.19 -5.23
C PRO A 79 10.62 0.87 -3.90
N VAL A 80 9.33 1.21 -3.80
CA VAL A 80 8.54 1.03 -2.59
C VAL A 80 7.70 -0.25 -2.69
N VAL A 81 7.83 -1.14 -1.71
CA VAL A 81 7.02 -2.36 -1.58
C VAL A 81 6.00 -2.21 -0.45
N LEU A 82 4.72 -2.35 -0.79
CA LEU A 82 3.59 -2.22 0.12
C LEU A 82 3.17 -3.58 0.68
N VAL A 83 3.18 -3.73 2.01
CA VAL A 83 2.98 -4.99 2.74
C VAL A 83 1.72 -4.92 3.61
N HIS A 84 0.62 -5.53 3.13
CA HIS A 84 -0.73 -5.30 3.67
C HIS A 84 -0.95 -5.88 5.09
N GLY A 85 -2.05 -5.50 5.72
CA GLY A 85 -2.47 -6.05 7.02
C GLY A 85 -3.23 -7.38 6.92
N THR A 86 -3.67 -7.88 8.07
CA THR A 86 -4.47 -9.11 8.18
C THR A 86 -5.74 -9.05 7.34
N ALA A 87 -6.05 -10.14 6.62
CA ALA A 87 -7.23 -10.30 5.78
C ALA A 87 -7.38 -9.27 4.64
N ALA A 88 -6.34 -8.48 4.36
CA ALA A 88 -6.26 -7.56 3.23
C ALA A 88 -5.44 -8.15 2.07
N ASN A 89 -5.20 -7.37 1.02
CA ASN A 89 -4.40 -7.78 -0.12
C ASN A 89 -3.77 -6.58 -0.87
N ARG A 90 -3.06 -6.85 -1.97
CA ARG A 90 -2.39 -5.84 -2.81
C ARG A 90 -3.28 -4.75 -3.41
N GLN A 91 -4.61 -4.91 -3.36
CA GLN A 91 -5.58 -3.90 -3.79
C GLN A 91 -6.29 -3.26 -2.59
N THR A 92 -6.86 -4.07 -1.71
CA THR A 92 -7.79 -3.62 -0.68
C THR A 92 -7.16 -2.69 0.35
N ASN A 93 -5.88 -2.88 0.66
CA ASN A 93 -5.17 -2.06 1.65
C ASN A 93 -4.64 -0.74 1.07
N TRP A 94 -4.55 -0.60 -0.26
CA TRP A 94 -3.66 0.37 -0.89
C TRP A 94 -4.35 1.35 -1.85
N ALA A 95 -5.67 1.50 -1.77
CA ALA A 95 -6.41 2.42 -2.64
C ALA A 95 -5.99 3.89 -2.52
N VAL A 96 -5.41 4.29 -1.39
CA VAL A 96 -4.91 5.65 -1.14
C VAL A 96 -3.40 5.73 -1.35
N LEU A 97 -2.65 4.97 -0.56
CA LEU A 97 -1.21 5.16 -0.48
C LEU A 97 -0.49 4.83 -1.79
N ALA A 98 -0.95 3.82 -2.53
CA ALA A 98 -0.35 3.46 -3.81
C ALA A 98 -0.44 4.59 -4.86
N PRO A 99 -1.63 5.15 -5.19
CA PRO A 99 -1.69 6.24 -6.15
C PRO A 99 -1.04 7.52 -5.61
N VAL A 100 -1.02 7.77 -4.30
CA VAL A 100 -0.24 8.89 -3.71
C VAL A 100 1.25 8.75 -4.04
N LEU A 101 1.86 7.60 -3.72
CA LEU A 101 3.27 7.34 -3.99
C LEU A 101 3.59 7.36 -5.49
N ALA A 102 2.74 6.75 -6.31
CA ALA A 102 2.94 6.74 -7.76
C ALA A 102 2.84 8.16 -8.37
N ASN A 103 1.93 9.00 -7.86
CA ASN A 103 1.82 10.41 -8.29
C ASN A 103 3.04 11.25 -7.88
N GLU A 104 3.75 10.86 -6.82
CA GLU A 104 5.02 11.44 -6.39
C GLU A 104 6.22 10.88 -7.17
N GLY A 105 6.01 9.92 -8.07
CA GLY A 105 7.05 9.40 -8.97
C GLY A 105 7.83 8.20 -8.42
N TYR A 106 7.35 7.56 -7.36
CA TYR A 106 7.91 6.29 -6.88
C TYR A 106 7.54 5.14 -7.82
N CYS A 107 8.45 4.18 -8.00
CA CYS A 107 8.09 2.85 -8.50
C CYS A 107 7.47 2.06 -7.33
N VAL A 108 6.17 1.77 -7.40
CA VAL A 108 5.43 1.14 -6.30
C VAL A 108 5.04 -0.29 -6.66
N PHE A 109 5.22 -1.19 -5.70
CA PHE A 109 4.90 -2.61 -5.82
C PHE A 109 4.08 -3.06 -4.61
N ALA A 110 3.16 -4.01 -4.80
CA ALA A 110 2.31 -4.52 -3.74
C ALA A 110 2.05 -6.01 -3.96
N LEU A 111 2.40 -6.81 -2.97
CA LEU A 111 2.15 -8.25 -2.95
C LEU A 111 0.85 -8.59 -2.20
N THR A 112 0.32 -9.77 -2.47
CA THR A 112 -0.65 -10.41 -1.57
C THR A 112 0.08 -11.58 -0.94
N PHE A 113 0.39 -11.50 0.35
CA PHE A 113 1.04 -12.59 1.09
C PHE A 113 0.01 -13.38 1.91
N GLY A 114 0.35 -14.61 2.24
CA GLY A 114 -0.36 -15.45 3.18
C GLY A 114 -1.83 -15.71 2.82
N ASN A 115 -2.20 -15.71 1.54
CA ASN A 115 -3.57 -15.98 1.12
C ASN A 115 -3.84 -17.47 0.94
N ARG A 116 -5.10 -17.86 1.11
CA ARG A 116 -5.58 -19.23 0.88
C ARG A 116 -6.05 -19.39 -0.57
N ALA A 117 -5.09 -19.46 -1.48
CA ALA A 117 -5.34 -19.58 -2.93
C ALA A 117 -6.12 -20.86 -3.31
N ASP A 118 -6.16 -21.85 -2.41
CA ASP A 118 -6.95 -23.08 -2.54
C ASP A 118 -8.47 -22.88 -2.34
N LEU A 119 -8.91 -21.72 -1.83
CA LEU A 119 -10.32 -21.41 -1.59
C LEU A 119 -10.95 -20.64 -2.77
N PRO A 120 -12.29 -20.68 -2.93
CA PRO A 120 -12.97 -19.86 -3.93
C PRO A 120 -12.93 -18.38 -3.54
N TRP A 121 -12.96 -17.51 -4.55
CA TRP A 121 -13.21 -16.08 -4.34
C TRP A 121 -14.60 -15.88 -3.69
N PRO A 122 -14.76 -14.97 -2.71
CA PRO A 122 -13.80 -13.94 -2.28
C PRO A 122 -12.78 -14.38 -1.21
N LEU A 123 -12.83 -15.62 -0.70
CA LEU A 123 -11.95 -16.05 0.41
C LEU A 123 -10.48 -16.10 0.00
N SER A 124 -10.17 -16.51 -1.24
CA SER A 124 -8.79 -16.55 -1.74
C SER A 124 -8.16 -15.18 -1.98
N ALA A 125 -8.97 -14.11 -1.98
CA ALA A 125 -8.48 -12.75 -2.11
C ALA A 125 -7.90 -12.22 -0.78
N ALA A 126 -8.23 -12.83 0.37
CA ALA A 126 -7.75 -12.39 1.67
C ALA A 126 -6.37 -12.99 1.97
N GLY A 127 -5.39 -12.11 2.20
CA GLY A 127 -4.02 -12.45 2.62
C GLY A 127 -3.82 -12.39 4.14
N GLY A 128 -2.61 -12.69 4.59
CA GLY A 128 -2.22 -12.68 6.00
C GLY A 128 -2.89 -13.77 6.85
N LEU A 129 -3.37 -14.84 6.22
CA LEU A 129 -4.07 -15.96 6.87
C LEU A 129 -3.20 -17.21 7.02
N ALA A 130 -2.11 -17.31 6.26
CA ALA A 130 -1.11 -18.36 6.35
C ALA A 130 -0.12 -18.11 7.51
N PRO A 131 0.71 -19.10 7.88
CA PRO A 131 1.79 -18.89 8.85
C PRO A 131 2.67 -17.67 8.51
N LEU A 132 3.09 -16.96 9.55
CA LEU A 132 3.86 -15.72 9.41
C LEU A 132 5.28 -15.95 8.86
N PRO A 133 6.01 -17.02 9.22
CA PRO A 133 7.30 -17.31 8.58
C PRO A 133 7.18 -17.52 7.07
N GLU A 134 6.13 -18.21 6.61
CA GLU A 134 5.86 -18.39 5.17
C GLU A 134 5.53 -17.06 4.50
N SER A 135 4.74 -16.20 5.18
CA SER A 135 4.41 -14.85 4.71
C SER A 135 5.65 -13.95 4.58
N ALA A 136 6.60 -14.05 5.52
CA ALA A 136 7.87 -13.33 5.45
C ALA A 136 8.79 -13.85 4.34
N GLN A 137 8.77 -15.15 4.07
CA GLN A 137 9.47 -15.71 2.90
C GLN A 137 8.86 -15.20 1.59
N GLN A 138 7.53 -15.15 1.47
CA GLN A 138 6.87 -14.59 0.29
C GLN A 138 7.22 -13.10 0.08
N LEU A 139 7.38 -12.34 1.16
CA LEU A 139 7.91 -10.97 1.05
C LEU A 139 9.35 -10.97 0.54
N SER A 140 10.22 -11.83 1.08
CA SER A 140 11.61 -11.95 0.62
C SER A 140 11.69 -12.23 -0.88
N ASP A 141 10.93 -13.22 -1.35
CA ASP A 141 10.92 -13.61 -2.77
C ASP A 141 10.40 -12.46 -3.64
N PHE A 142 9.36 -11.77 -3.19
CA PHE A 142 8.81 -10.63 -3.92
C PHE A 142 9.77 -9.43 -3.97
N VAL A 143 10.53 -9.18 -2.90
CA VAL A 143 11.58 -8.15 -2.90
C VAL A 143 12.67 -8.50 -3.92
N ASP A 144 13.06 -9.76 -4.02
CA ASP A 144 14.04 -10.22 -5.01
C ASP A 144 13.54 -9.98 -6.44
N ASP A 145 12.27 -10.32 -6.73
CA ASP A 145 11.64 -10.04 -8.03
C ASP A 145 11.63 -8.53 -8.35
N VAL A 146 11.35 -7.68 -7.36
CA VAL A 146 11.33 -6.21 -7.54
C VAL A 146 12.74 -5.66 -7.81
N LEU A 147 13.74 -6.10 -7.05
CA LEU A 147 15.13 -5.68 -7.24
C LEU A 147 15.66 -6.13 -8.60
N GLU A 148 15.37 -7.38 -9.01
CA GLU A 148 15.75 -7.89 -10.33
C GLU A 148 15.12 -7.06 -11.46
N ALA A 149 13.82 -6.78 -11.37
CA ALA A 149 13.10 -6.07 -12.43
C ALA A 149 13.49 -4.59 -12.56
N THR A 150 13.75 -3.93 -11.43
CA THR A 150 14.04 -2.48 -11.38
C THR A 150 15.52 -2.17 -11.52
N GLY A 151 16.40 -3.12 -11.18
CA GLY A 151 17.84 -2.92 -11.09
C GLY A 151 18.29 -2.10 -9.88
N ALA A 152 17.40 -1.83 -8.92
CA ALA A 152 17.74 -1.18 -7.66
C ALA A 152 18.57 -2.11 -6.77
N SER A 153 19.35 -1.54 -5.84
CA SER A 153 20.11 -2.30 -4.84
C SER A 153 19.30 -2.61 -3.59
N THR A 154 18.33 -1.75 -3.27
CA THR A 154 17.53 -1.75 -2.05
C THR A 154 16.09 -1.38 -2.38
N VAL A 155 15.15 -1.78 -1.52
CA VAL A 155 13.76 -1.32 -1.53
C VAL A 155 13.47 -0.53 -0.26
N ASP A 156 12.45 0.32 -0.33
CA ASP A 156 11.74 0.81 0.85
C ASP A 156 10.50 -0.06 1.10
N LEU A 157 10.21 -0.40 2.35
CA LEU A 157 8.98 -1.12 2.72
C LEU A 157 7.99 -0.18 3.40
N VAL A 158 6.71 -0.30 3.04
CA VAL A 158 5.61 0.28 3.82
C VAL A 158 4.67 -0.82 4.27
N GLY A 159 4.68 -1.11 5.57
CA GLY A 159 3.85 -2.13 6.20
C GLY A 159 2.65 -1.54 6.91
N HIS A 160 1.50 -2.23 6.86
CA HIS A 160 0.32 -1.90 7.66
C HIS A 160 -0.04 -3.07 8.58
N SER A 161 -0.28 -2.81 9.88
CA SER A 161 -0.73 -3.83 10.85
C SER A 161 0.20 -5.06 10.82
N GLN A 162 -0.31 -6.27 10.60
CA GLN A 162 0.48 -7.51 10.42
C GLN A 162 1.64 -7.37 9.42
N GLY A 163 1.47 -6.58 8.36
CA GLY A 163 2.52 -6.33 7.39
C GLY A 163 3.77 -5.68 7.99
N THR A 164 3.63 -4.90 9.07
CA THR A 164 4.77 -4.33 9.80
C THR A 164 5.64 -5.42 10.44
N THR A 165 5.01 -6.42 11.06
CA THR A 165 5.70 -7.55 11.68
C THR A 165 6.34 -8.46 10.63
N VAL A 166 5.67 -8.68 9.50
CA VAL A 166 6.23 -9.42 8.36
C VAL A 166 7.47 -8.71 7.80
N SER A 167 7.41 -7.39 7.60
CA SER A 167 8.55 -6.58 7.15
C SER A 167 9.71 -6.60 8.15
N GLY A 168 9.43 -6.42 9.44
CA GLY A 168 10.45 -6.47 10.48
C GLY A 168 11.11 -7.85 10.58
N TYR A 169 10.34 -8.93 10.48
CA TYR A 169 10.88 -10.29 10.50
C TYR A 169 11.76 -10.58 9.28
N TYR A 170 11.33 -10.17 8.08
CA TYR A 170 12.14 -10.28 6.86
C TYR A 170 13.50 -9.58 7.02
N ALA A 171 13.49 -8.32 7.45
CA ALA A 171 14.72 -7.56 7.70
C ALA A 171 15.60 -8.23 8.77
N ARG A 172 14.99 -8.79 9.83
CA ARG A 172 15.74 -9.31 10.97
C ARG A 172 16.31 -10.71 10.79
N PHE A 173 15.60 -11.59 10.07
CA PHE A 173 15.88 -13.03 10.08
C PHE A 173 16.10 -13.64 8.70
N LEU A 174 15.70 -12.96 7.63
CA LEU A 174 15.71 -13.51 6.27
C LEU A 174 16.68 -12.76 5.34
N GLY A 175 17.62 -12.01 5.89
CA GLY A 175 18.64 -11.27 5.13
C GLY A 175 18.09 -10.03 4.41
N GLY A 176 16.94 -9.50 4.86
CA GLY A 176 16.38 -8.27 4.33
C GLY A 176 17.15 -7.01 4.75
N ASP A 177 18.00 -7.09 5.77
CA ASP A 177 18.86 -6.00 6.24
C ASP A 177 19.91 -5.54 5.20
N ASP A 178 20.24 -6.40 4.23
CA ASP A 178 21.09 -6.05 3.08
C ASP A 178 20.30 -5.49 1.88
N LYS A 179 18.96 -5.60 1.90
CA LYS A 179 18.07 -5.33 0.74
C LYS A 179 17.02 -4.26 1.00
N VAL A 180 16.92 -3.78 2.24
CA VAL A 180 15.94 -2.77 2.65
C VAL A 180 16.68 -1.56 3.18
N SER A 181 16.38 -0.38 2.67
CA SER A 181 16.92 0.89 3.19
C SER A 181 16.03 1.42 4.32
N LYS A 182 14.70 1.47 4.11
CA LYS A 182 13.75 1.97 5.12
C LYS A 182 12.52 1.08 5.29
N ILE A 183 11.94 1.11 6.48
CA ILE A 183 10.65 0.50 6.81
C ILE A 183 9.75 1.54 7.47
N VAL A 184 8.72 1.97 6.74
CA VAL A 184 7.61 2.76 7.30
C VAL A 184 6.52 1.80 7.78
N SER A 185 6.26 1.82 9.08
CA SER A 185 5.30 0.95 9.74
C SER A 185 4.08 1.73 10.19
N ILE A 186 2.93 1.41 9.61
CA ILE A 186 1.64 2.03 9.93
C ILE A 186 0.86 1.08 10.86
N ALA A 187 0.47 1.57 12.03
CA ALA A 187 -0.12 0.80 13.12
C ALA A 187 0.68 -0.48 13.48
N PRO A 188 2.01 -0.38 13.73
CA PRO A 188 2.79 -1.54 14.14
C PRO A 188 2.39 -2.06 15.52
N LEU A 189 2.72 -3.33 15.76
CA LEU A 189 2.37 -4.06 16.98
C LEU A 189 3.59 -4.72 17.62
N TRP A 190 4.68 -3.97 17.78
CA TRP A 190 5.98 -4.49 18.23
C TRP A 190 5.94 -5.19 19.58
N ASN A 191 5.10 -4.71 20.51
CA ASN A 191 4.92 -5.33 21.82
C ASN A 191 3.70 -6.27 21.88
N GLY A 192 3.08 -6.60 20.74
CA GLY A 192 1.83 -7.35 20.65
C GLY A 192 0.60 -6.47 20.85
N SER A 193 -0.56 -7.09 21.08
CA SER A 193 -1.80 -6.39 21.39
C SER A 193 -2.58 -7.16 22.45
N GLU A 194 -3.18 -6.43 23.38
CA GLU A 194 -4.05 -6.99 24.42
C GLU A 194 -5.40 -7.48 23.85
N VAL A 195 -5.85 -6.88 22.75
CA VAL A 195 -7.13 -7.20 22.10
C VAL A 195 -6.90 -8.12 20.91
N GLY A 196 -5.96 -7.76 20.04
CA GLY A 196 -5.65 -8.47 18.79
C GLY A 196 -6.82 -8.51 17.79
N PRO A 197 -6.61 -9.09 16.60
CA PRO A 197 -7.70 -9.41 15.69
C PRO A 197 -8.61 -10.49 16.30
N PRO A 198 -9.87 -10.63 15.83
CA PRO A 198 -10.72 -11.74 16.23
C PRO A 198 -10.02 -13.09 16.00
N LYS A 199 -10.14 -14.01 16.95
CA LYS A 199 -9.54 -15.36 16.85
C LYS A 199 -9.89 -16.03 15.53
N GLY A 200 -8.89 -16.60 14.86
CA GLY A 200 -9.04 -17.27 13.57
C GLY A 200 -8.99 -16.33 12.36
N VAL A 201 -8.82 -15.02 12.55
CA VAL A 201 -8.61 -14.05 11.46
C VAL A 201 -7.11 -13.79 11.22
N GLY A 202 -6.29 -13.75 12.27
CA GLY A 202 -4.85 -13.45 12.18
C GLY A 202 -3.95 -14.61 11.71
N GLY A 203 -4.52 -15.80 11.53
CA GLY A 203 -3.74 -17.02 11.33
C GLY A 203 -3.13 -17.55 12.64
N PRO A 204 -2.53 -18.76 12.60
CA PRO A 204 -2.12 -19.48 13.80
C PRO A 204 -1.06 -18.75 14.63
N ASP A 205 -0.13 -18.05 13.98
CA ASP A 205 1.02 -17.39 14.64
C ASP A 205 0.68 -16.03 15.25
N PHE A 206 -0.36 -15.37 14.72
CA PHE A 206 -0.88 -14.15 15.32
C PHE A 206 -1.79 -14.48 16.51
N ASP A 207 -2.57 -15.56 16.39
CA ASP A 207 -3.43 -16.08 17.46
C ASP A 207 -2.63 -16.61 18.67
N ASN A 208 -1.39 -17.06 18.47
CA ASN A 208 -0.51 -17.57 19.53
C ASN A 208 0.55 -16.56 20.03
N ALA A 209 0.64 -15.38 19.38
CA ALA A 209 1.61 -14.31 19.66
C ALA A 209 3.10 -14.71 19.65
N SER A 210 3.46 -15.90 19.14
CA SER A 210 4.85 -16.39 19.19
C SER A 210 5.75 -15.61 18.25
N PHE A 211 5.24 -15.27 17.06
CA PHE A 211 6.02 -14.57 16.03
C PHE A 211 6.38 -13.14 16.44
N VAL A 212 5.43 -12.40 17.00
CA VAL A 212 5.68 -11.05 17.53
C VAL A 212 6.64 -11.09 18.70
N SER A 213 6.48 -12.08 19.59
CA SER A 213 7.38 -12.26 20.75
C SER A 213 8.81 -12.59 20.31
N GLU A 214 8.98 -13.47 19.33
CA GLU A 214 10.28 -13.82 18.76
C GLU A 214 10.98 -12.61 18.14
N LEU A 215 10.28 -11.84 17.30
CA LEU A 215 10.83 -10.61 16.71
C LEU A 215 11.21 -9.58 17.79
N ARG A 216 10.36 -9.38 18.79
CA ARG A 216 10.64 -8.47 19.90
C ARG A 216 11.88 -8.91 20.69
N ASP A 217 11.98 -10.19 21.03
CA ASP A 217 13.05 -10.73 21.86
C ASP A 217 14.41 -10.70 21.12
N ALA A 218 14.40 -10.78 19.79
CA ALA A 218 15.60 -10.59 18.96
C ALA A 218 16.00 -9.12 18.73
N GLY A 219 15.14 -8.18 19.13
CA GLY A 219 15.23 -6.78 18.74
C GLY A 219 14.61 -6.55 17.36
N VAL A 220 13.56 -5.71 17.32
CA VAL A 220 12.72 -5.48 16.14
C VAL A 220 13.50 -4.81 14.99
N TYR A 221 14.43 -3.92 15.32
CA TYR A 221 15.11 -3.09 14.33
C TYR A 221 16.44 -3.72 13.91
N ALA A 222 16.60 -3.95 12.61
CA ALA A 222 17.89 -4.26 12.02
C ALA A 222 18.75 -2.99 11.97
N ASP A 223 20.06 -3.13 12.22
CA ASP A 223 20.95 -1.98 12.44
C ASP A 223 21.17 -1.12 11.17
N SER A 224 21.11 -1.74 9.98
CA SER A 224 21.30 -1.08 8.68
C SER A 224 20.05 -0.41 8.11
N VAL A 225 18.89 -0.58 8.76
CA VAL A 225 17.60 -0.15 8.25
C VAL A 225 17.08 1.05 9.05
N GLU A 226 16.53 2.05 8.38
CA GLU A 226 15.84 3.17 9.05
C GLU A 226 14.34 2.86 9.22
N TYR A 227 13.78 3.20 10.38
CA TYR A 227 12.40 2.92 10.73
C TYR A 227 11.59 4.18 11.02
N ALA A 228 10.34 4.19 10.57
CA ALA A 228 9.34 5.18 10.98
C ALA A 228 8.06 4.47 11.42
N ASN A 229 7.67 4.64 12.68
CA ASN A 229 6.45 4.06 13.23
C ASN A 229 5.36 5.13 13.29
N ILE A 230 4.30 4.96 12.53
CA ILE A 230 3.13 5.83 12.53
C ILE A 230 2.00 5.11 13.27
N VAL A 231 1.61 5.61 14.44
CA VAL A 231 0.57 5.03 15.30
C VAL A 231 -0.63 5.98 15.44
N THR A 232 -1.82 5.45 15.71
CA THR A 232 -3.02 6.25 15.98
C THR A 232 -3.53 6.02 17.41
N ARG A 233 -3.89 7.08 18.13
CA ARG A 233 -4.47 6.99 19.48
C ARG A 233 -5.83 6.28 19.49
N TYR A 234 -6.48 6.18 18.34
CA TYR A 234 -7.79 5.55 18.17
C TYR A 234 -7.71 4.09 17.72
N ASP A 235 -6.53 3.49 17.79
CA ASP A 235 -6.34 2.09 17.43
C ASP A 235 -7.14 1.16 18.36
N GLN A 236 -8.08 0.43 17.77
CA GLN A 236 -8.97 -0.51 18.44
C GLN A 236 -8.50 -1.97 18.33
N VAL A 237 -7.43 -2.23 17.56
CA VAL A 237 -6.91 -3.58 17.29
C VAL A 237 -5.56 -3.78 17.95
N VAL A 238 -4.69 -2.77 17.92
CA VAL A 238 -3.39 -2.71 18.62
C VAL A 238 -3.58 -1.88 19.88
N VAL A 239 -3.78 -2.57 21.00
CA VAL A 239 -4.07 -1.96 22.30
C VAL A 239 -3.00 -2.39 23.31
N PRO A 240 -2.35 -1.45 24.03
CA PRO A 240 -2.43 -0.01 23.82
C PRO A 240 -1.81 0.39 22.46
N TYR A 241 -2.28 1.49 21.85
CA TYR A 241 -1.74 1.97 20.57
C TYR A 241 -0.23 2.25 20.61
N THR A 242 0.30 2.52 21.81
CA THR A 242 1.73 2.71 22.07
C THR A 242 2.54 1.42 21.91
N SER A 243 1.91 0.27 21.69
CA SER A 243 2.60 -1.00 21.42
C SER A 243 3.54 -0.90 20.22
N GLY A 244 3.17 -0.11 19.22
CA GLY A 244 3.98 0.19 18.04
C GLY A 244 5.12 1.19 18.26
N ILE A 245 5.30 1.71 19.48
CA ILE A 245 6.35 2.69 19.80
C ILE A 245 7.51 1.95 20.47
N LEU A 246 8.66 1.91 19.80
CA LEU A 246 9.92 1.49 20.39
C LEU A 246 10.99 2.55 20.09
N ALA A 247 11.77 2.90 21.11
CA ALA A 247 12.85 3.87 20.97
C ALA A 247 14.12 3.19 20.43
N ALA A 248 14.71 3.76 19.38
CA ALA A 248 16.02 3.40 18.87
C ALA A 248 16.64 4.58 18.12
N SER A 249 17.95 4.55 17.89
CA SER A 249 18.66 5.62 17.17
C SER A 249 18.31 5.69 15.69
N ASN A 250 17.91 4.56 15.09
CA ASN A 250 17.47 4.42 13.71
C ASN A 250 15.93 4.35 13.58
N ALA A 251 15.17 4.73 14.62
CA ALA A 251 13.71 4.69 14.60
C ALA A 251 13.07 6.02 15.01
N SER A 252 12.12 6.48 14.21
CA SER A 252 11.22 7.59 14.55
C SER A 252 9.85 7.07 14.95
N ASN A 253 9.18 7.75 15.89
CA ASN A 253 7.85 7.39 16.36
C ASN A 253 6.94 8.61 16.21
N ILE A 254 5.84 8.43 15.49
CA ILE A 254 4.93 9.48 15.07
C ILE A 254 3.52 9.08 15.48
N VAL A 255 2.84 9.94 16.23
CA VAL A 255 1.42 9.76 16.55
C VAL A 255 0.61 10.63 15.60
N VAL A 256 -0.32 10.03 14.85
CA VAL A 256 -1.14 10.74 13.84
C VAL A 256 -1.81 11.99 14.42
N GLN A 257 -2.28 11.92 15.67
CA GLN A 257 -2.98 13.04 16.32
C GLN A 257 -2.06 14.17 16.79
N ASP A 258 -0.74 13.98 16.82
CA ASP A 258 0.19 15.04 17.24
C ASP A 258 0.17 16.16 16.19
N GLY A 259 -0.35 17.33 16.58
CA GLY A 259 -0.60 18.45 15.68
C GLY A 259 -1.90 18.35 14.87
N CYS A 260 -2.71 17.30 15.05
CA CYS A 260 -4.01 17.16 14.39
C CYS A 260 -5.02 16.27 15.16
N GLU A 261 -5.54 16.75 16.28
CA GLU A 261 -6.52 16.00 17.11
C GLU A 261 -7.87 15.73 16.43
N GLN A 262 -8.13 16.32 15.26
CA GLN A 262 -9.35 16.09 14.48
C GLN A 262 -9.25 14.89 13.53
N ASP A 263 -8.04 14.41 13.23
CA ASP A 263 -7.85 13.12 12.56
C ASP A 263 -8.18 12.01 13.56
N ARG A 264 -9.34 11.38 13.39
CA ARG A 264 -9.80 10.24 14.20
C ARG A 264 -9.71 8.92 13.46
N SER A 265 -8.76 8.82 12.53
CA SER A 265 -8.46 7.57 11.86
C SER A 265 -8.11 6.50 12.88
N ASP A 266 -8.79 5.36 12.78
CA ASP A 266 -8.59 4.20 13.64
C ASP A 266 -7.66 3.19 12.96
N HIS A 267 -7.55 1.96 13.47
CA HIS A 267 -6.64 0.95 12.91
C HIS A 267 -6.84 0.70 11.41
N ILE A 268 -8.06 0.82 10.90
CA ILE A 268 -8.38 0.54 9.50
C ILE A 268 -8.28 1.81 8.65
N ALA A 269 -8.81 2.92 9.16
CA ALA A 269 -8.81 4.19 8.44
C ALA A 269 -7.42 4.84 8.36
N VAL A 270 -6.50 4.52 9.28
CA VAL A 270 -5.17 5.18 9.36
C VAL A 270 -4.36 5.04 8.08
N VAL A 271 -4.42 3.88 7.39
CA VAL A 271 -3.70 3.67 6.12
C VAL A 271 -4.32 4.43 4.94
N ALA A 272 -5.56 4.91 5.09
CA ALA A 272 -6.28 5.71 4.11
C ALA A 272 -6.32 7.21 4.45
N SER A 273 -5.76 7.64 5.60
CA SER A 273 -5.68 9.04 5.98
C SER A 273 -4.70 9.81 5.09
N GLN A 274 -5.10 11.00 4.64
CA GLN A 274 -4.22 11.92 3.91
C GLN A 274 -3.01 12.34 4.76
N ARG A 275 -3.23 12.50 6.07
CA ARG A 275 -2.16 12.82 7.02
C ARG A 275 -1.14 11.70 7.10
N THR A 276 -1.58 10.45 7.24
CA THR A 276 -0.68 9.28 7.22
C THR A 276 0.08 9.18 5.91
N ALA A 277 -0.57 9.41 4.77
CA ALA A 277 0.09 9.39 3.47
C ALA A 277 1.22 10.45 3.37
N ALA A 278 0.99 11.67 3.87
CA ALA A 278 2.01 12.72 3.93
C ALA A 278 3.18 12.37 4.88
N LEU A 279 2.88 11.79 6.05
CA LEU A 279 3.89 11.33 7.00
C LEU A 279 4.73 10.18 6.42
N THR A 280 4.11 9.25 5.69
CA THR A 280 4.82 8.19 4.98
C THR A 280 5.77 8.76 3.93
N LEU A 281 5.32 9.74 3.14
CA LEU A 281 6.17 10.40 2.15
C LEU A 281 7.36 11.15 2.79
N GLU A 282 7.17 11.80 3.94
CA GLU A 282 8.26 12.44 4.69
C GLU A 282 9.25 11.41 5.25
N ALA A 283 8.78 10.26 5.69
CA ALA A 283 9.65 9.17 6.15
C ALA A 283 10.48 8.56 5.00
N LEU A 284 9.86 8.38 3.82
CA LEU A 284 10.53 7.86 2.63
C LEU A 284 11.54 8.86 2.05
N ASP A 285 11.23 10.15 2.06
CA ASP A 285 12.12 11.22 1.61
C ASP A 285 12.18 12.40 2.61
N PRO A 286 13.02 12.30 3.66
CA PRO A 286 13.14 13.33 4.68
C PRO A 286 13.87 14.59 4.17
N SER A 287 14.45 14.56 2.96
CA SER A 287 15.09 15.72 2.36
C SER A 287 14.08 16.72 1.79
N THR A 288 12.87 16.26 1.52
CA THR A 288 11.76 17.06 0.99
C THR A 288 10.82 17.47 2.14
N THR A 289 10.80 18.76 2.47
CA THR A 289 9.82 19.29 3.45
C THR A 289 8.41 19.24 2.86
N ARG A 290 7.48 18.61 3.59
CA ARG A 290 6.08 18.44 3.17
C ARG A 290 5.13 19.14 4.14
N GLU A 291 4.05 19.70 3.60
CA GLU A 291 2.94 20.13 4.43
C GLU A 291 2.18 18.89 4.91
N ILE A 292 2.06 18.73 6.23
CA ILE A 292 1.33 17.61 6.82
C ILE A 292 -0.12 18.05 7.07
N PRO A 293 -1.09 17.57 6.28
CA PRO A 293 -2.46 18.05 6.34
C PRO A 293 -3.12 17.67 7.66
N CYS A 294 -4.12 18.46 8.03
CA CYS A 294 -4.94 18.19 9.19
C CYS A 294 -6.40 18.18 8.81
N ASP A 295 -6.90 17.01 8.43
CA ASP A 295 -8.29 16.79 8.03
C ASP A 295 -9.04 15.96 9.07
N ARG A 296 -10.36 16.10 9.08
CA ARG A 296 -11.22 15.29 9.92
C ARG A 296 -11.48 13.96 9.25
N VAL A 297 -10.85 12.90 9.76
CA VAL A 297 -11.05 11.51 9.34
C VAL A 297 -11.95 10.81 10.35
N LEU A 298 -12.95 10.05 9.91
CA LEU A 298 -13.83 9.30 10.81
C LEU A 298 -13.37 7.84 10.95
N PRO A 299 -13.58 7.21 12.12
CA PRO A 299 -13.26 5.79 12.32
C PRO A 299 -13.90 4.88 11.26
N ILE A 300 -13.23 3.79 10.90
CA ILE A 300 -13.64 2.72 9.98
C ILE A 300 -13.77 3.14 8.51
N ILE A 301 -14.35 4.31 8.24
CA ILE A 301 -14.71 4.74 6.89
C ILE A 301 -13.54 5.47 6.22
N GLY A 302 -12.77 6.25 6.99
CA GLY A 302 -11.91 7.30 6.45
C GLY A 302 -12.74 8.56 6.23
#